data_AF-A0A2S3HFP4-F1
#
_entry.id   AF-A0A2S3HFP4-F1
#
_cell.length_a   1.000
_cell.length_b   1.000
_cell.length_c   1.000
_cell.angle_alpha   90.00
_cell.angle_beta   90.00
_cell.angle_gamma   90.00
#
_symmetry.space_group_name_H-M   'P 1'
#
loop_
_entity.id
_entity.type
_entity.pdbx_description
1 polymer ?
#
loop_
_entity_poly.entity_id
_entity_poly.type
_entity_poly.pdbx_seq_one_letter_code
_entity_poly.pdbx_strand_id
1 'polypeptide(L)'
;MSGPGFGPGSPRSFRYSARGGGGDFDLESGVSRKARRPKTPHLEPSVAMRARHFYEAHPVAVAAALLSAGLAVLVLLSVHETRARAARPGGGAWAEEYPLPGLRNLVMVAGHSVYTSASCGGTDREESWFLEPYQRHPGQAATFVAHIKEGVDVAARDEGALLLFSGGETRKDAGPRSEAQSYWAIAESKGWFGNDGSVRSRALTEEHARDSFENLLFSVCRFRELTGRYPQNITVISYDFKEERFAQLHRTALGFPEGRFFFLGTPATPAAREAALKGEAAVRAQFLEDPYGCLGSLHVKRLKRDPFHRTIPYPDGCPELKSLFSYCGSVPFSGHLPWTE
;
A
#
# COMPACT_ATOMS: atom_id res chain seq x y z
N MET A 1 53.35 16.66 -51.59
CA MET A 1 53.16 15.77 -50.42
C MET A 1 52.32 16.58 -49.43
N SER A 2 50.98 16.60 -49.52
CA SER A 2 50.01 15.53 -49.18
C SER A 2 50.22 15.09 -47.72
N GLY A 3 49.35 15.28 -46.74
CA GLY A 3 47.95 15.71 -46.64
C GLY A 3 47.55 15.70 -45.13
N PRO A 4 46.28 15.96 -44.78
CA PRO A 4 45.86 16.44 -43.45
C PRO A 4 45.09 15.41 -42.60
N GLY A 5 44.79 15.78 -41.34
CA GLY A 5 43.50 15.45 -40.70
C GLY A 5 43.53 14.58 -39.44
N PHE A 6 43.13 15.17 -38.31
CA PHE A 6 42.61 14.46 -37.15
C PHE A 6 41.16 14.01 -37.41
N GLY A 7 40.84 12.76 -37.12
CA GLY A 7 39.49 12.20 -37.01
C GLY A 7 39.42 11.23 -35.82
N PRO A 8 38.30 11.15 -35.08
CA PRO A 8 38.25 10.48 -33.79
C PRO A 8 38.12 8.96 -33.95
N GLY A 9 39.11 8.22 -33.43
CA GLY A 9 39.06 6.78 -33.32
C GLY A 9 38.07 6.34 -32.26
N SER A 10 36.95 5.76 -32.71
CA SER A 10 36.00 4.99 -31.90
C SER A 10 36.73 3.93 -31.05
N PRO A 11 36.36 3.73 -29.77
CA PRO A 11 36.97 2.74 -28.92
C PRO A 11 36.65 1.33 -29.44
N ARG A 12 37.70 0.55 -29.69
CA ARG A 12 37.59 -0.86 -30.03
C ARG A 12 36.84 -1.57 -28.91
N SER A 13 35.70 -2.13 -29.26
CA SER A 13 34.95 -3.10 -28.47
C SER A 13 35.89 -4.21 -27.97
N PHE A 14 36.09 -4.29 -26.66
CA PHE A 14 36.61 -5.49 -26.03
C PHE A 14 35.60 -6.61 -26.28
N ARG A 15 35.97 -7.51 -27.19
CA ARG A 15 35.23 -8.73 -27.47
C ARG A 15 35.31 -9.62 -26.23
N TYR A 16 34.21 -9.74 -25.49
CA TYR A 16 34.06 -10.86 -24.56
C TYR A 16 34.04 -12.14 -25.38
N SER A 17 35.03 -13.00 -25.14
CA SER A 17 35.04 -14.37 -25.63
C SER A 17 33.83 -15.11 -25.04
N ALA A 18 32.82 -15.34 -25.88
CA ALA A 18 31.77 -16.28 -25.61
C ALA A 18 32.31 -17.72 -25.74
N ARG A 19 32.40 -18.43 -24.60
CA ARG A 19 32.32 -19.90 -24.42
C ARG A 19 32.84 -20.20 -23.01
N GLY A 20 32.15 -20.89 -22.11
CA GLY A 20 30.88 -21.58 -22.18
C GLY A 20 30.82 -22.61 -21.05
N GLY A 21 29.61 -22.86 -20.52
CA GLY A 21 29.32 -23.98 -19.61
C GLY A 21 29.62 -23.70 -18.14
N GLY A 22 28.77 -22.89 -17.49
CA GLY A 22 28.71 -22.82 -16.04
C GLY A 22 27.71 -23.85 -15.52
N GLY A 23 28.18 -24.78 -14.68
CA GLY A 23 27.31 -25.43 -13.71
C GLY A 23 27.03 -24.46 -12.57
N ASP A 24 25.89 -24.60 -11.90
CA ASP A 24 25.54 -23.77 -10.75
C ASP A 24 26.62 -23.88 -9.68
N PHE A 25 27.25 -22.75 -9.39
CA PHE A 25 28.16 -22.60 -8.26
C PHE A 25 27.34 -22.08 -7.10
N ASP A 26 27.01 -22.98 -6.17
CA ASP A 26 26.39 -22.61 -4.90
C ASP A 26 27.45 -21.94 -4.02
N LEU A 27 27.27 -20.65 -3.76
CA LEU A 27 28.23 -19.78 -3.07
C LEU A 27 28.30 -20.05 -1.56
N GLU A 28 27.32 -20.77 -0.99
CA GLU A 28 27.30 -21.11 0.44
C GLU A 28 27.95 -22.47 0.76
N SER A 29 28.08 -23.41 -0.20
CA SER A 29 28.51 -24.78 0.10
C SER A 29 29.84 -25.23 -0.52
N GLY A 30 30.48 -24.43 -1.40
CA GLY A 30 31.87 -24.62 -1.81
C GLY A 30 32.22 -25.90 -2.60
N VAL A 31 31.24 -26.65 -3.11
CA VAL A 31 31.49 -27.89 -3.88
C VAL A 31 30.96 -27.78 -5.31
N SER A 32 31.83 -28.06 -6.29
CA SER A 32 31.50 -28.00 -7.73
C SER A 32 31.03 -29.37 -8.26
N ARG A 33 29.79 -29.47 -8.77
CA ARG A 33 29.30 -30.65 -9.52
C ARG A 33 29.49 -30.45 -11.03
N LYS A 34 30.22 -31.34 -11.70
CA LYS A 34 30.43 -31.31 -13.17
C LYS A 34 29.17 -31.77 -13.92
N ALA A 35 28.57 -30.86 -14.69
CA ALA A 35 27.55 -31.17 -15.68
C ALA A 35 28.17 -31.82 -16.93
N ARG A 36 27.64 -32.98 -17.36
CA ARG A 36 28.06 -33.70 -18.57
C ARG A 36 27.39 -33.04 -19.78
N ARG A 37 28.17 -32.51 -20.74
CA ARG A 37 27.61 -31.89 -21.97
C ARG A 37 26.91 -32.94 -22.85
N PRO A 38 25.73 -32.63 -23.42
CA PRO A 38 25.12 -33.48 -24.43
C PRO A 38 25.82 -33.29 -25.78
N LYS A 39 26.04 -34.40 -26.50
CA LYS A 39 26.52 -34.37 -27.89
C LYS A 39 25.37 -33.89 -28.80
N THR A 40 25.62 -32.90 -29.64
CA THR A 40 24.72 -32.53 -30.73
C THR A 40 24.72 -33.63 -31.79
N PRO A 41 23.57 -34.20 -32.19
CA PRO A 41 23.53 -35.15 -33.29
C PRO A 41 23.72 -34.39 -34.60
N HIS A 42 24.68 -34.81 -35.41
CA HIS A 42 24.71 -34.43 -36.82
C HIS A 42 23.55 -35.14 -37.51
N LEU A 43 22.58 -34.38 -38.01
CA LEU A 43 21.50 -34.93 -38.83
C LEU A 43 22.08 -35.19 -40.22
N GLU A 44 22.20 -36.48 -40.57
CA GLU A 44 22.59 -36.93 -41.91
C GLU A 44 21.67 -36.29 -42.98
N PRO A 45 22.23 -35.66 -44.05
CA PRO A 45 21.45 -34.97 -45.08
C PRO A 45 20.35 -35.83 -45.73
N SER A 46 20.51 -37.16 -45.70
CA SER A 46 19.55 -38.12 -46.26
C SER A 46 18.24 -38.18 -45.48
N VAL A 47 18.24 -37.92 -44.17
CA VAL A 47 17.03 -37.97 -43.32
C VAL A 47 16.21 -36.69 -43.50
N ALA A 48 16.87 -35.54 -43.59
CA ALA A 48 16.21 -34.26 -43.87
C ALA A 48 15.56 -34.23 -45.26
N MET A 49 16.22 -34.82 -46.27
CA MET A 49 15.66 -34.94 -47.62
C MET A 49 14.47 -35.91 -47.68
N ARG A 50 14.54 -37.05 -46.97
CA ARG A 50 13.41 -38.00 -46.87
C ARG A 50 12.22 -37.43 -46.10
N ALA A 51 12.48 -36.68 -45.04
CA ALA A 51 11.44 -35.95 -44.32
C ALA A 51 10.76 -34.95 -45.26
N ARG A 52 11.54 -34.11 -45.96
CA ARG A 52 11.01 -33.12 -46.91
C ARG A 52 10.15 -33.76 -48.00
N HIS A 53 10.58 -34.89 -48.56
CA HIS A 53 9.80 -35.61 -49.57
C HIS A 53 8.48 -36.20 -49.01
N PHE A 54 8.48 -36.63 -47.75
CA PHE A 54 7.27 -37.09 -47.06
C PHE A 54 6.30 -35.92 -46.77
N TYR A 55 6.83 -34.75 -46.39
CA TYR A 55 6.06 -33.51 -46.21
C TYR A 55 5.41 -33.03 -47.53
N GLU A 56 6.15 -33.12 -48.65
CA GLU A 56 5.67 -32.72 -49.99
C GLU A 56 4.65 -33.74 -50.55
N ALA A 57 4.80 -35.04 -50.27
CA ALA A 57 3.90 -36.08 -50.77
C ALA A 57 2.60 -36.27 -49.96
N HIS A 58 2.59 -35.93 -48.66
CA HIS A 58 1.44 -36.15 -47.78
C HIS A 58 1.08 -34.93 -46.92
N PRO A 59 0.79 -33.76 -47.53
CA PRO A 59 0.57 -32.51 -46.79
C PRO A 59 -0.61 -32.61 -45.80
N VAL A 60 -1.66 -33.36 -46.15
CA VAL A 60 -2.84 -33.55 -45.29
C VAL A 60 -2.52 -34.43 -44.07
N ALA A 61 -1.75 -35.50 -44.25
CA ALA A 61 -1.38 -36.41 -43.16
C ALA A 61 -0.47 -35.71 -42.13
N VAL A 62 0.46 -34.89 -42.62
CA VAL A 62 1.30 -34.04 -41.78
C VAL A 62 0.46 -33.02 -41.03
N ALA A 63 -0.44 -32.30 -41.72
CA ALA A 63 -1.31 -31.32 -41.08
C ALA A 63 -2.16 -31.97 -39.98
N ALA A 64 -2.72 -33.16 -40.24
CA ALA A 64 -3.46 -33.93 -39.25
C ALA A 64 -2.61 -34.34 -38.04
N ALA A 65 -1.35 -34.74 -38.26
CA ALA A 65 -0.41 -35.08 -37.19
C ALA A 65 0.00 -33.87 -36.34
N LEU A 66 0.20 -32.70 -36.97
CA LEU A 66 0.50 -31.46 -36.25
C LEU A 66 -0.72 -30.95 -35.47
N LEU A 67 -1.92 -31.06 -36.04
CA LEU A 67 -3.17 -30.71 -35.35
C LEU A 67 -3.44 -31.65 -34.16
N SER A 68 -3.21 -32.95 -34.31
CA SER A 68 -3.39 -33.90 -33.20
C SER A 68 -2.35 -33.69 -32.09
N ALA A 69 -1.10 -33.39 -32.44
CA ALA A 69 -0.07 -33.01 -31.47
C ALA A 69 -0.42 -31.68 -30.77
N GLY A 70 -0.90 -30.67 -31.51
CA GLY A 70 -1.37 -29.40 -30.96
C GLY A 70 -2.54 -29.57 -30.01
N LEU A 71 -3.53 -30.39 -30.38
CA LEU A 71 -4.67 -30.72 -29.52
C LEU A 71 -4.24 -31.47 -28.26
N ALA A 72 -3.30 -32.41 -28.36
CA ALA A 72 -2.75 -33.12 -27.21
C ALA A 72 -2.03 -32.17 -26.24
N VAL A 73 -1.26 -31.20 -26.75
CA VAL A 73 -0.61 -30.16 -25.93
C VAL A 73 -1.66 -29.28 -25.26
N LEU A 74 -2.72 -28.86 -25.97
CA LEU A 74 -3.81 -28.06 -25.39
C LEU A 74 -4.57 -28.84 -24.30
N VAL A 75 -4.83 -30.13 -24.50
CA VAL A 75 -5.44 -30.99 -23.49
C VAL A 75 -4.52 -31.15 -22.27
N LEU A 76 -3.21 -31.35 -22.48
CA LEU A 76 -2.25 -31.42 -21.38
C LEU A 76 -2.17 -30.11 -20.61
N LEU A 77 -2.14 -28.97 -21.29
CA LEU A 77 -2.17 -27.65 -20.66
C LEU A 77 -3.48 -27.40 -19.90
N SER A 78 -4.62 -27.82 -20.46
CA SER A 78 -5.92 -27.74 -19.80
C SER A 78 -6.01 -28.65 -18.56
N VAL A 79 -5.48 -29.88 -18.64
CA VAL A 79 -5.36 -30.79 -17.49
C VAL A 79 -4.40 -30.23 -16.45
N HIS A 80 -3.32 -29.55 -16.87
CA HIS A 80 -2.38 -28.93 -15.95
C HIS A 80 -2.97 -27.69 -15.29
N GLU A 81 -3.72 -26.85 -16.03
CA GLU A 81 -4.49 -25.72 -15.50
C GLU A 81 -5.58 -26.19 -14.53
N THR A 82 -6.32 -27.25 -14.85
CA THR A 82 -7.36 -27.80 -13.97
C THR A 82 -6.76 -28.44 -12.73
N ARG A 83 -5.62 -29.14 -12.84
CA ARG A 83 -4.85 -29.60 -11.68
C ARG A 83 -4.27 -28.45 -10.88
N ALA A 84 -3.82 -27.37 -11.51
CA ALA A 84 -3.35 -26.16 -10.81
C ALA A 84 -4.51 -25.39 -10.16
N ARG A 85 -5.72 -25.40 -10.75
CA ARG A 85 -6.96 -24.87 -10.13
C ARG A 85 -7.49 -25.77 -9.01
N ALA A 86 -7.25 -27.09 -9.07
CA ALA A 86 -7.63 -28.04 -8.04
C ALA A 86 -6.57 -28.17 -6.92
N ALA A 87 -5.30 -27.84 -7.22
CA ALA A 87 -4.18 -27.75 -6.28
C ALA A 87 -3.98 -26.34 -5.72
N ARG A 88 -4.61 -25.30 -6.32
CA ARG A 88 -5.09 -24.19 -5.52
C ARG A 88 -5.97 -24.82 -4.46
N PRO A 89 -5.71 -24.60 -3.16
CA PRO A 89 -6.62 -25.07 -2.14
C PRO A 89 -8.00 -24.53 -2.55
N GLY A 90 -8.90 -25.44 -2.95
CA GLY A 90 -10.32 -25.13 -2.85
C GLY A 90 -10.50 -24.63 -1.44
N GLY A 91 -11.13 -23.45 -1.30
CA GLY A 91 -11.32 -22.76 -0.04
C GLY A 91 -11.98 -23.66 0.99
N GLY A 92 -11.17 -24.51 1.62
CA GLY A 92 -11.44 -25.03 2.93
C GLY A 92 -11.50 -23.80 3.79
N ALA A 93 -12.66 -23.59 4.37
CA ALA A 93 -12.86 -22.67 5.47
C ALA A 93 -11.84 -23.00 6.57
N TRP A 94 -10.64 -22.45 6.47
CA TRP A 94 -10.10 -21.73 7.60
C TRP A 94 -11.22 -20.76 7.92
N ALA A 95 -11.97 -21.01 9.00
CA ALA A 95 -12.76 -19.94 9.59
C ALA A 95 -11.78 -18.76 9.65
N GLU A 96 -12.05 -17.68 8.90
CA GLU A 96 -11.10 -16.57 8.79
C GLU A 96 -10.81 -16.11 10.21
N GLU A 97 -9.67 -16.56 10.74
CA GLU A 97 -9.27 -16.25 12.10
C GLU A 97 -8.68 -14.86 12.00
N TYR A 98 -9.59 -13.89 12.00
CA TYR A 98 -9.24 -12.49 12.04
C TYR A 98 -8.39 -12.24 13.29
N PRO A 99 -7.29 -11.49 13.22
CA PRO A 99 -6.39 -11.29 14.35
C PRO A 99 -7.06 -10.71 15.61
N LEU A 100 -8.11 -9.90 15.42
CA LEU A 100 -8.77 -9.12 16.47
C LEU A 100 -10.30 -9.15 16.35
N PRO A 101 -10.95 -10.34 16.35
CA PRO A 101 -12.36 -10.48 15.97
C PRO A 101 -13.33 -9.91 17.01
N GLY A 102 -12.88 -9.68 18.25
CA GLY A 102 -13.70 -9.16 19.34
C GLY A 102 -13.93 -7.65 19.30
N LEU A 103 -13.09 -6.91 18.59
CA LEU A 103 -13.12 -5.44 18.59
C LEU A 103 -14.26 -4.92 17.71
N ARG A 104 -14.86 -3.80 18.13
CA ARG A 104 -16.07 -3.24 17.52
C ARG A 104 -15.94 -1.76 17.17
N ASN A 105 -15.09 -1.02 17.86
CA ASN A 105 -14.97 0.43 17.69
C ASN A 105 -13.62 0.80 17.07
N LEU A 106 -13.60 1.72 16.13
CA LEU A 106 -12.36 2.25 15.55
C LEU A 106 -12.00 3.56 16.25
N VAL A 107 -10.81 3.62 16.83
CA VAL A 107 -10.18 4.85 17.28
C VAL A 107 -9.06 5.17 16.28
N MET A 108 -9.26 6.21 15.48
CA MET A 108 -8.35 6.57 14.40
C MET A 108 -7.62 7.86 14.73
N VAL A 109 -6.28 7.83 14.76
CA VAL A 109 -5.44 9.02 14.94
C VAL A 109 -4.85 9.41 13.59
N ALA A 110 -5.22 10.60 13.10
CA ALA A 110 -4.71 11.09 11.81
C ALA A 110 -3.29 11.63 11.94
N GLY A 111 -2.38 11.10 11.12
CA GLY A 111 -1.01 11.58 10.96
C GLY A 111 -0.96 12.97 10.33
N HIS A 112 0.01 13.77 10.78
CA HIS A 112 0.25 15.14 10.27
C HIS A 112 1.73 15.46 9.99
N SER A 113 2.65 14.60 10.42
CA SER A 113 4.10 14.76 10.30
C SER A 113 4.79 13.45 10.65
N VAL A 114 6.04 13.29 10.21
CA VAL A 114 6.85 12.12 10.51
C VAL A 114 7.85 12.48 11.62
N TYR A 115 7.95 11.65 12.66
CA TYR A 115 9.03 11.74 13.64
C TYR A 115 10.32 11.12 13.07
N THR A 116 11.41 11.89 13.08
CA THR A 116 12.66 11.56 12.37
C THR A 116 13.89 11.59 13.26
N SER A 117 13.74 11.78 14.58
CA SER A 117 14.87 11.80 15.52
C SER A 117 15.67 10.50 15.50
N ALA A 118 16.99 10.61 15.31
CA ALA A 118 17.90 9.47 15.34
C ALA A 118 18.22 8.99 16.76
N SER A 119 18.04 9.84 17.77
CA SER A 119 18.37 9.53 19.17
C SER A 119 17.17 9.01 19.98
N CYS A 120 16.01 8.83 19.33
CA CYS A 120 14.75 8.43 19.96
C CYS A 120 14.26 9.37 21.10
N GLY A 121 14.84 10.57 21.22
CA GLY A 121 14.44 11.59 22.19
C GLY A 121 13.98 12.90 21.54
N GLY A 122 13.49 13.83 22.36
CA GLY A 122 13.06 15.16 21.91
C GLY A 122 11.73 15.16 21.15
N THR A 123 10.81 14.24 21.46
CA THR A 123 9.49 14.12 20.82
C THR A 123 8.67 15.42 20.87
N ASP A 124 8.92 16.26 21.86
CA ASP A 124 8.29 17.56 22.08
C ASP A 124 8.99 18.72 21.37
N ARG A 125 10.07 18.45 20.62
CA ARG A 125 10.88 19.47 19.94
C ARG A 125 10.75 19.40 18.44
N GLU A 126 10.61 20.55 17.79
CA GLU A 126 10.38 20.68 16.35
C GLU A 126 11.48 20.02 15.50
N GLU A 127 12.75 20.05 15.93
CA GLU A 127 13.87 19.44 15.21
C GLU A 127 13.80 17.91 15.10
N SER A 128 12.98 17.27 15.92
CA SER A 128 12.76 15.83 15.91
C SER A 128 11.72 15.38 14.90
N TRP A 129 11.06 16.33 14.22
CA TRP A 129 9.99 16.10 13.28
C TRP A 129 10.33 16.63 11.88
N PHE A 130 9.86 15.94 10.86
CA PHE A 130 9.90 16.46 9.50
C PHE A 130 8.77 17.47 9.27
N LEU A 131 9.08 18.76 9.45
CA LEU A 131 8.10 19.85 9.37
C LEU A 131 8.12 20.57 8.02
N GLU A 132 6.92 20.70 7.42
CA GLU A 132 6.68 21.66 6.33
C GLU A 132 6.89 23.10 6.78
N PRO A 133 7.15 24.05 5.86
CA PRO A 133 7.38 25.45 6.22
C PRO A 133 6.29 26.06 7.11
N TYR A 134 5.01 25.74 6.86
CA TYR A 134 3.89 26.25 7.67
C TYR A 134 3.77 25.59 9.05
N GLN A 135 4.43 24.45 9.27
CA GLN A 135 4.46 23.74 10.55
C GLN A 135 5.64 24.16 11.43
N ARG A 136 6.57 24.97 10.91
CA ARG A 136 7.77 25.40 11.63
C ARG A 136 7.47 26.58 12.56
N HIS A 137 6.80 26.29 13.66
CA HIS A 137 6.57 27.25 14.75
C HIS A 137 6.61 26.53 16.10
N PRO A 138 6.91 27.25 17.20
CA PRO A 138 6.96 26.65 18.53
C PRO A 138 5.66 25.96 18.93
N GLY A 139 5.77 24.80 19.58
CA GLY A 139 4.68 24.01 20.12
C GLY A 139 4.03 23.05 19.12
N GLN A 140 4.47 23.04 17.86
CA GLN A 140 3.89 22.17 16.83
C GLN A 140 4.12 20.70 17.15
N ALA A 141 5.33 20.35 17.58
CA ALA A 141 5.68 18.98 17.97
C ALA A 141 4.81 18.50 19.13
N ALA A 142 4.58 19.36 20.13
CA ALA A 142 3.72 19.07 21.27
C ALA A 142 2.27 18.76 20.84
N THR A 143 1.73 19.43 19.80
CA THR A 143 0.41 19.11 19.28
C THR A 143 0.35 17.71 18.65
N PHE A 144 1.38 17.29 17.90
CA PHE A 144 1.43 15.92 17.36
C PHE A 144 1.47 14.87 18.47
N VAL A 145 2.28 15.12 19.49
CA VAL A 145 2.38 14.29 20.70
C VAL A 145 1.03 14.22 21.43
N ALA A 146 0.27 15.32 21.47
CA ALA A 146 -1.07 15.37 22.06
C ALA A 146 -2.08 14.50 21.28
N HIS A 147 -2.08 14.52 19.95
CA HIS A 147 -2.92 13.62 19.15
C HIS A 147 -2.67 12.15 19.49
N ILE A 148 -1.39 11.78 19.59
CA ILE A 148 -0.97 10.41 19.89
C ILE A 148 -1.49 10.01 21.27
N LYS A 149 -1.26 10.85 22.28
CA LYS A 149 -1.71 10.56 23.65
C LYS A 149 -3.23 10.47 23.74
N GLU A 150 -3.96 11.38 23.13
CA GLU A 150 -5.42 11.39 23.16
C GLU A 150 -6.00 10.09 22.55
N GLY A 151 -5.46 9.64 21.42
CA GLY A 151 -5.87 8.37 20.81
C GLY A 151 -5.63 7.16 21.71
N VAL A 152 -4.49 7.12 22.40
CA VAL A 152 -4.17 6.06 23.37
C VAL A 152 -5.11 6.11 24.57
N ASP A 153 -5.35 7.29 25.13
CA ASP A 153 -6.24 7.48 26.29
C ASP A 153 -7.68 7.09 25.96
N VAL A 154 -8.17 7.41 24.75
CA VAL A 154 -9.51 7.02 24.27
C VAL A 154 -9.60 5.51 24.11
N ALA A 155 -8.61 4.89 23.45
CA ALA A 155 -8.58 3.45 23.30
C ALA A 155 -8.48 2.73 24.66
N ALA A 156 -7.76 3.29 25.64
CA ALA A 156 -7.64 2.73 26.98
C ALA A 156 -8.98 2.68 27.74
N ARG A 157 -9.90 3.61 27.47
CA ARG A 157 -11.23 3.67 28.10
C ARG A 157 -12.26 2.74 27.46
N ASP A 158 -11.95 2.19 26.28
CA ASP A 158 -12.81 1.28 25.52
C ASP A 158 -12.05 -0.01 25.17
N GLU A 159 -12.30 -1.07 25.94
CA GLU A 159 -11.70 -2.39 25.72
C GLU A 159 -12.09 -3.00 24.36
N GLY A 160 -13.20 -2.57 23.77
CA GLY A 160 -13.67 -2.97 22.44
C GLY A 160 -13.10 -2.15 21.30
N ALA A 161 -12.23 -1.17 21.56
CA ALA A 161 -11.65 -0.31 20.54
C ALA A 161 -10.39 -0.92 19.88
N LEU A 162 -10.25 -0.72 18.58
CA LEU A 162 -9.00 -0.87 17.84
C LEU A 162 -8.41 0.52 17.60
N LEU A 163 -7.20 0.77 18.10
CA LEU A 163 -6.46 2.00 17.82
C LEU A 163 -5.67 1.85 16.52
N LEU A 164 -5.94 2.71 15.55
CA LEU A 164 -5.16 2.83 14.32
C LEU A 164 -4.54 4.22 14.23
N PHE A 165 -3.21 4.28 14.24
CA PHE A 165 -2.51 5.45 13.73
C PHE A 165 -2.52 5.37 12.20
N SER A 166 -2.97 6.43 11.52
CA SER A 166 -3.17 6.42 10.07
C SER A 166 -2.41 7.53 9.38
N GLY A 167 -1.67 7.19 8.34
CA GLY A 167 -0.89 8.12 7.52
C GLY A 167 0.36 7.46 6.95
N GLY A 168 0.56 7.61 5.64
CA GLY A 168 1.61 6.91 4.90
C GLY A 168 2.94 7.65 4.78
N GLU A 169 3.81 7.11 3.92
CA GLU A 169 5.15 7.65 3.62
C GLU A 169 5.08 8.86 2.67
N THR A 170 4.45 9.95 3.10
CA THR A 170 4.10 11.07 2.20
C THR A 170 5.24 12.04 1.89
N ARG A 171 6.42 11.86 2.52
CA ARG A 171 7.52 12.83 2.55
C ARG A 171 8.84 12.19 2.11
N LYS A 172 9.30 12.53 0.90
CA LYS A 172 10.56 12.00 0.34
C LYS A 172 11.75 12.22 1.27
N ASP A 173 11.89 13.44 1.79
CA ASP A 173 13.05 13.86 2.59
C ASP A 173 12.99 13.37 4.04
N ALA A 174 11.85 12.81 4.50
CA ALA A 174 11.74 12.14 5.80
C ALA A 174 12.28 10.69 5.77
N GLY A 175 12.54 10.15 4.57
CA GLY A 175 12.85 8.76 4.32
C GLY A 175 11.60 7.87 4.24
N PRO A 176 11.76 6.55 4.06
CA PRO A 176 10.66 5.59 3.95
C PRO A 176 10.07 5.29 5.33
N ARG A 177 9.50 6.32 5.96
CA ARG A 177 8.84 6.26 7.27
C ARG A 177 7.44 6.80 7.15
N SER A 178 6.45 6.00 7.55
CA SER A 178 5.06 6.43 7.56
C SER A 178 4.77 7.30 8.78
N GLU A 179 3.82 8.23 8.64
CA GLU A 179 3.34 9.03 9.76
C GLU A 179 2.79 8.11 10.86
N ALA A 180 2.03 7.07 10.47
CA ALA A 180 1.47 6.05 11.35
C ALA A 180 2.50 5.30 12.19
N GLN A 181 3.56 4.75 11.57
CA GLN A 181 4.63 4.07 12.31
C GLN A 181 5.31 5.00 13.30
N SER A 182 5.55 6.24 12.88
CA SER A 182 6.22 7.23 13.73
C SER A 182 5.39 7.56 14.98
N TYR A 183 4.05 7.62 14.85
CA TYR A 183 3.13 7.86 15.95
C TYR A 183 3.06 6.66 16.91
N TRP A 184 2.96 5.44 16.36
CA TRP A 184 2.96 4.21 17.15
C TRP A 184 4.25 4.05 17.96
N ALA A 185 5.41 4.31 17.35
CA ALA A 185 6.72 4.24 18.01
C ALA A 185 6.87 5.27 19.14
N ILE A 186 6.32 6.48 18.97
CA ILE A 186 6.28 7.47 20.05
C ILE A 186 5.43 6.95 21.21
N ALA A 187 4.21 6.48 20.97
CA ALA A 187 3.35 5.94 22.02
C ALA A 187 4.03 4.79 22.79
N GLU A 188 4.73 3.91 22.07
CA GLU A 188 5.55 2.85 22.65
C GLU A 188 6.68 3.39 23.53
N SER A 189 7.52 4.28 22.99
CA SER A 189 8.67 4.84 23.72
C SER A 189 8.27 5.61 24.99
N LYS A 190 7.05 6.17 25.02
CA LYS A 190 6.48 6.86 26.18
C LYS A 190 5.84 5.92 27.20
N GLY A 191 5.73 4.62 26.89
CA GLY A 191 5.06 3.64 27.74
C GLY A 191 3.55 3.87 27.86
N TRP A 192 2.93 4.59 26.91
CA TRP A 192 1.53 5.02 27.04
C TRP A 192 0.52 3.91 26.83
N PHE A 193 0.89 2.81 26.16
CA PHE A 193 0.00 1.67 26.02
C PHE A 193 -0.29 0.93 27.34
N GLY A 194 0.35 1.33 28.44
CA GLY A 194 0.21 0.73 29.76
C GLY A 194 1.06 -0.53 29.95
N ASN A 195 1.24 -0.94 31.21
CA ASN A 195 2.00 -2.14 31.57
C ASN A 195 1.20 -3.43 31.33
N ASP A 196 -0.13 -3.35 31.31
CA ASP A 196 -1.02 -4.52 31.23
C ASP A 196 -1.27 -5.00 29.79
N GLY A 197 -0.61 -4.40 28.80
CA GLY A 197 -0.64 -4.83 27.39
C GLY A 197 -1.99 -4.69 26.68
N SER A 198 -3.05 -4.26 27.38
CA SER A 198 -4.43 -4.27 26.88
C SER A 198 -4.64 -3.34 25.70
N VAL A 199 -4.02 -2.15 25.67
CA VAL A 199 -4.08 -1.24 24.51
C VAL A 199 -3.04 -1.65 23.47
N ARG A 200 -1.84 -2.03 23.91
CA ARG A 200 -0.72 -2.40 23.04
C ARG A 200 -1.09 -3.50 22.04
N SER A 201 -1.81 -4.53 22.50
CA SER A 201 -2.24 -5.67 21.67
C SER A 201 -3.27 -5.31 20.58
N ARG A 202 -3.89 -4.13 20.68
CA ARG A 202 -4.93 -3.62 19.80
C ARG A 202 -4.64 -2.18 19.34
N ALA A 203 -3.35 -1.83 19.25
CA ALA A 203 -2.86 -0.61 18.65
C ALA A 203 -1.98 -0.95 17.44
N LEU A 204 -2.43 -0.59 16.25
CA LEU A 204 -1.79 -0.89 14.97
C LEU A 204 -1.68 0.35 14.08
N THR A 205 -1.14 0.16 12.88
CA THR A 205 -0.90 1.20 11.88
C THR A 205 -1.73 0.98 10.62
N GLU A 206 -2.09 2.08 9.98
CA GLU A 206 -2.53 2.19 8.60
C GLU A 206 -1.53 3.12 7.89
N GLU A 207 -0.75 2.59 6.94
CA GLU A 207 0.47 3.23 6.47
C GLU A 207 0.43 3.71 5.02
N HIS A 208 -0.76 3.81 4.44
CA HIS A 208 -0.93 4.07 3.01
C HIS A 208 -1.72 5.34 2.72
N ALA A 209 -2.40 5.92 3.71
CA ALA A 209 -3.16 7.14 3.50
C ALA A 209 -2.29 8.35 3.14
N ARG A 210 -2.69 9.09 2.11
CA ARG A 210 -1.99 10.28 1.59
C ARG A 210 -2.73 11.58 1.89
N ASP A 211 -3.99 11.49 2.32
CA ASP A 211 -4.75 12.63 2.79
C ASP A 211 -5.77 12.27 3.89
N SER A 212 -6.56 13.26 4.33
CA SER A 212 -7.54 13.09 5.40
C SER A 212 -8.72 12.16 5.05
N PHE A 213 -9.09 12.05 3.77
CA PHE A 213 -10.16 11.14 3.38
C PHE A 213 -9.64 9.71 3.33
N GLU A 214 -8.48 9.49 2.72
CA GLU A 214 -7.81 8.18 2.72
C GLU A 214 -7.52 7.73 4.14
N ASN A 215 -7.07 8.62 5.02
CA ASN A 215 -6.86 8.33 6.44
C ASN A 215 -8.11 7.65 7.07
N LEU A 216 -9.30 8.19 6.80
CA LEU A 216 -10.56 7.61 7.29
C LEU A 216 -10.92 6.31 6.55
N LEU A 217 -11.01 6.36 5.22
CA LEU A 217 -11.46 5.23 4.40
C LEU A 217 -10.56 4.00 4.56
N PHE A 218 -9.24 4.21 4.55
CA PHE A 218 -8.25 3.14 4.68
C PHE A 218 -8.25 2.57 6.09
N SER A 219 -8.43 3.39 7.13
CA SER A 219 -8.56 2.89 8.50
C SER A 219 -9.81 2.02 8.69
N VAL A 220 -10.92 2.35 8.02
CA VAL A 220 -12.12 1.50 8.01
C VAL A 220 -11.87 0.16 7.33
N CYS A 221 -11.17 0.17 6.18
CA CYS A 221 -10.79 -1.07 5.50
C CYS A 221 -9.80 -1.90 6.35
N ARG A 222 -8.80 -1.26 6.96
CA ARG A 222 -7.84 -1.88 7.86
C ARG A 222 -8.49 -2.50 9.09
N PHE A 223 -9.50 -1.83 9.64
CA PHE A 223 -10.32 -2.39 10.72
C PHE A 223 -11.02 -3.68 10.26
N ARG A 224 -11.59 -3.69 9.06
CA ARG A 224 -12.26 -4.88 8.49
C ARG A 224 -11.29 -6.04 8.23
N GLU A 225 -10.08 -5.76 7.79
CA GLU A 225 -9.01 -6.77 7.64
C GLU A 225 -8.63 -7.42 8.97
N LEU A 226 -8.59 -6.63 10.05
CA LEU A 226 -8.12 -7.09 11.36
C LEU A 226 -9.21 -7.78 12.18
N THR A 227 -10.47 -7.41 11.98
CA THR A 227 -11.59 -7.82 12.87
C THR A 227 -12.65 -8.66 12.17
N GLY A 228 -12.65 -8.70 10.84
CA GLY A 228 -13.66 -9.39 10.05
C GLY A 228 -15.02 -8.72 9.97
N ARG A 229 -15.15 -7.52 10.54
CA ARG A 229 -16.37 -6.72 10.53
C ARG A 229 -16.04 -5.25 10.32
N TYR A 230 -17.04 -4.45 9.94
CA TYR A 230 -16.89 -3.00 9.90
C TYR A 230 -17.11 -2.39 11.29
N PRO A 231 -16.51 -1.22 11.59
CA PRO A 231 -16.63 -0.61 12.90
C PRO A 231 -18.08 -0.21 13.21
N GLN A 232 -18.52 -0.50 14.43
CA GLN A 232 -19.79 -0.01 14.96
C GLN A 232 -19.70 1.49 15.22
N ASN A 233 -18.63 1.96 15.86
CA ASN A 233 -18.37 3.38 16.07
C ASN A 233 -17.01 3.77 15.51
N ILE A 234 -16.89 5.01 15.04
CA ILE A 234 -15.62 5.61 14.63
C ILE A 234 -15.39 6.85 15.48
N THR A 235 -14.25 6.90 16.16
CA THR A 235 -13.75 8.10 16.84
C THR A 235 -12.48 8.58 16.15
N VAL A 236 -12.52 9.77 15.56
CA VAL A 236 -11.35 10.38 14.90
C VAL A 236 -10.67 11.36 15.83
N ILE A 237 -9.35 11.23 15.97
CA ILE A 237 -8.48 12.17 16.66
C ILE A 237 -7.66 12.92 15.62
N SER A 238 -7.79 14.25 15.61
CA SER A 238 -7.01 15.14 14.75
C SER A 238 -7.02 16.56 15.33
N TYR A 239 -6.66 17.56 14.52
CA TYR A 239 -6.80 18.96 14.90
C TYR A 239 -8.27 19.37 15.05
N ASP A 240 -8.56 20.20 16.07
CA ASP A 240 -9.89 20.78 16.33
C ASP A 240 -10.49 21.47 15.11
N PHE A 241 -9.71 22.28 14.40
CA PHE A 241 -10.19 22.99 13.21
C PHE A 241 -10.59 22.06 12.05
N LYS A 242 -10.21 20.78 12.07
CA LYS A 242 -10.55 19.79 11.02
C LYS A 242 -11.85 19.04 11.28
N GLU A 243 -12.50 19.25 12.43
CA GLU A 243 -13.70 18.53 12.84
C GLU A 243 -14.78 18.54 11.75
N GLU A 244 -15.14 19.72 11.26
CA GLU A 244 -16.19 19.86 10.24
C GLU A 244 -15.85 19.07 8.96
N ARG A 245 -14.58 19.06 8.53
CA ARG A 245 -14.17 18.29 7.36
C ARG A 245 -14.36 16.80 7.57
N PHE A 246 -13.98 16.27 8.74
CA PHE A 246 -14.15 14.84 9.02
C PHE A 246 -15.62 14.48 9.25
N ALA A 247 -16.30 15.19 10.14
CA ALA A 247 -17.65 14.88 10.59
C ALA A 247 -18.73 15.18 9.54
N GLN A 248 -18.56 16.21 8.70
CA GLN A 248 -19.58 16.63 7.75
C GLN A 248 -19.26 16.26 6.30
N LEU A 249 -18.00 16.31 5.89
CA LEU A 249 -17.62 15.98 4.50
C LEU A 249 -17.19 14.52 4.37
N HIS A 250 -16.11 14.11 5.04
CA HIS A 250 -15.55 12.76 4.87
C HIS A 250 -16.49 11.66 5.35
N ARG A 251 -17.13 11.83 6.51
CA ARG A 251 -18.15 10.90 7.01
C ARG A 251 -19.30 10.75 6.01
N THR A 252 -19.79 11.86 5.45
CA THR A 252 -20.88 11.85 4.47
C THR A 252 -20.45 11.19 3.16
N ALA A 253 -19.25 11.47 2.66
CA ALA A 253 -18.69 10.83 1.48
C ALA A 253 -18.48 9.31 1.69
N LEU A 254 -18.06 8.90 2.89
CA LEU A 254 -18.01 7.51 3.32
C LEU A 254 -19.42 6.92 3.44
N GLY A 255 -20.45 7.72 3.68
CA GLY A 255 -21.82 7.26 3.94
C GLY A 255 -22.00 6.69 5.35
N PHE A 256 -21.10 7.01 6.30
CA PHE A 256 -21.14 6.45 7.65
C PHE A 256 -22.16 7.19 8.54
N PRO A 257 -22.93 6.51 9.42
CA PRO A 257 -23.99 7.16 10.19
C PRO A 257 -23.48 8.20 11.18
N GLU A 258 -24.15 9.34 11.24
CA GLU A 258 -23.79 10.48 12.10
C GLU A 258 -23.79 10.08 13.58
N GLY A 259 -24.81 9.38 14.06
CA GLY A 259 -24.92 8.96 15.48
C GLY A 259 -23.88 7.93 15.93
N ARG A 260 -23.01 7.45 15.02
CA ARG A 260 -21.93 6.49 15.31
C ARG A 260 -20.54 7.07 15.02
N PHE A 261 -20.46 8.35 14.66
CA PHE A 261 -19.22 9.03 14.30
C PHE A 261 -18.91 10.12 15.32
N PHE A 262 -17.74 10.02 15.94
CA PHE A 262 -17.27 10.93 16.98
C PHE A 262 -15.96 11.58 16.54
N PHE A 263 -15.73 12.80 16.99
CA PHE A 263 -14.50 13.54 16.71
C PHE A 263 -13.94 14.14 18.00
N LEU A 264 -12.64 13.99 18.21
CA LEU A 264 -11.91 14.61 19.30
C LEU A 264 -10.77 15.44 18.73
N GLY A 265 -10.91 16.76 18.86
CA GLY A 265 -9.96 17.74 18.37
C GLY A 265 -8.94 18.12 19.43
N THR A 266 -7.65 18.05 19.10
CA THR A 266 -6.64 18.76 19.90
C THR A 266 -6.37 20.14 19.30
N PRO A 267 -6.15 21.17 20.12
CA PRO A 267 -6.02 22.54 19.62
C PRO A 267 -4.74 22.74 18.81
N ALA A 268 -4.84 23.52 17.73
CA ALA A 268 -3.67 24.15 17.12
C ALA A 268 -3.00 25.13 18.08
N THR A 269 -1.70 25.39 17.86
CA THR A 269 -0.99 26.42 18.62
C THR A 269 -1.62 27.79 18.38
N PRO A 270 -1.63 28.70 19.38
CA PRO A 270 -2.19 30.03 19.20
C PRO A 270 -1.60 30.80 18.01
N ALA A 271 -0.29 30.64 17.77
CA ALA A 271 0.42 31.32 16.69
C ALA A 271 0.00 30.84 15.29
N ALA A 272 -0.42 29.58 15.15
CA ALA A 272 -0.80 29.01 13.86
C ALA A 272 -2.32 28.97 13.63
N ARG A 273 -3.13 29.21 14.67
CA ARG A 273 -4.59 28.99 14.65
C ARG A 273 -5.29 29.72 13.50
N GLU A 274 -5.01 31.00 13.30
CA GLU A 274 -5.67 31.80 12.26
C GLU A 274 -5.33 31.27 10.85
N ALA A 275 -4.04 31.07 10.57
CA ALA A 275 -3.58 30.53 9.30
C ALA A 275 -4.11 29.11 9.05
N ALA A 276 -4.18 28.28 10.10
CA ALA A 276 -4.73 26.93 10.04
C ALA A 276 -6.22 26.94 9.70
N LEU A 277 -7.02 27.80 10.33
CA LEU A 277 -8.45 27.96 10.02
C LEU A 277 -8.68 28.42 8.58
N LYS A 278 -7.91 29.41 8.12
CA LYS A 278 -7.98 29.89 6.72
C LYS A 278 -7.60 28.80 5.72
N GLY A 279 -6.49 28.10 5.99
CA GLY A 279 -6.04 26.98 5.14
C GLY A 279 -7.05 25.84 5.13
N GLU A 280 -7.65 25.52 6.27
CA GLU A 280 -8.68 24.49 6.37
C GLU A 280 -9.94 24.86 5.60
N ALA A 281 -10.42 26.10 5.71
CA ALA A 281 -11.59 26.56 4.95
C ALA A 281 -11.42 26.35 3.43
N ALA A 282 -10.23 26.62 2.90
CA ALA A 282 -9.91 26.38 1.50
C ALA A 282 -9.92 24.88 1.14
N VAL A 283 -9.40 24.01 2.01
CA VAL A 283 -9.41 22.56 1.77
C VAL A 283 -10.83 21.99 1.91
N ARG A 284 -11.66 22.49 2.82
CA ARG A 284 -13.07 22.10 2.91
C ARG A 284 -13.83 22.44 1.64
N ALA A 285 -13.62 23.63 1.07
CA ALA A 285 -14.23 24.00 -0.21
C ALA A 285 -13.85 23.01 -1.33
N GLN A 286 -12.58 22.57 -1.37
CA GLN A 286 -12.15 21.55 -2.33
C GLN A 286 -12.85 20.20 -2.12
N PHE A 287 -12.99 19.72 -0.89
CA PHE A 287 -13.69 18.46 -0.61
C PHE A 287 -15.22 18.58 -0.73
N LEU A 288 -15.78 19.80 -0.69
CA LEU A 288 -17.20 20.00 -0.98
C LEU A 288 -17.48 19.76 -2.47
N GLU A 289 -16.57 20.19 -3.36
CA GLU A 289 -16.67 20.00 -4.80
C GLU A 289 -16.23 18.59 -5.25
N ASP A 290 -15.23 18.03 -4.57
CA ASP A 290 -14.64 16.72 -4.85
C ASP A 290 -14.56 15.87 -3.56
N PRO A 291 -15.70 15.30 -3.11
CA PRO A 291 -15.79 14.58 -1.83
C PRO A 291 -14.83 13.40 -1.70
N TYR A 292 -14.44 12.82 -2.83
CA TYR A 292 -13.56 11.67 -2.90
C TYR A 292 -12.12 12.03 -3.24
N GLY A 293 -11.79 13.30 -3.49
CA GLY A 293 -10.44 13.77 -3.83
C GLY A 293 -9.87 13.20 -5.14
N CYS A 294 -10.74 12.91 -6.10
CA CYS A 294 -10.40 12.30 -7.39
C CYS A 294 -9.98 13.31 -8.46
N LEU A 295 -10.24 14.59 -8.25
CA LEU A 295 -10.10 15.64 -9.25
C LEU A 295 -9.18 16.78 -8.76
N GLY A 296 -8.79 17.65 -9.71
CA GLY A 296 -8.14 18.92 -9.43
C GLY A 296 -6.92 18.86 -8.51
N SER A 297 -6.84 19.82 -7.59
CA SER A 297 -5.70 19.97 -6.68
C SER A 297 -5.58 18.84 -5.66
N LEU A 298 -6.68 18.23 -5.23
CA LEU A 298 -6.67 17.12 -4.27
C LEU A 298 -6.01 15.89 -4.87
N HIS A 299 -6.41 15.51 -6.09
CA HIS A 299 -5.81 14.39 -6.80
C HIS A 299 -4.32 14.60 -7.07
N VAL A 300 -3.94 15.77 -7.58
CA VAL A 300 -2.52 16.12 -7.81
C VAL A 300 -1.71 16.05 -6.52
N LYS A 301 -2.30 16.48 -5.39
CA LYS A 301 -1.66 16.41 -4.08
C LYS A 301 -1.47 14.96 -3.63
N ARG A 302 -2.44 14.07 -3.84
CA ARG A 302 -2.32 12.63 -3.55
C ARG A 302 -1.19 11.99 -4.35
N LEU A 303 -1.13 12.25 -5.66
CA LEU A 303 -0.05 11.73 -6.52
C LEU A 303 1.33 12.18 -6.06
N LYS A 304 1.47 13.44 -5.60
CA LYS A 304 2.74 13.96 -5.06
C LYS A 304 3.12 13.39 -3.69
N ARG A 305 2.16 12.82 -2.96
CA ARG A 305 2.33 12.25 -1.63
C ARG A 305 2.59 10.75 -1.64
N ASP A 306 3.04 10.22 -2.78
CA ASP A 306 3.56 8.85 -2.91
C ASP A 306 5.00 8.85 -3.48
N PRO A 307 5.96 9.48 -2.78
CA PRO A 307 7.34 9.60 -3.27
C PRO A 307 8.10 8.26 -3.37
N PHE A 308 7.60 7.22 -2.70
CA PHE A 308 8.21 5.87 -2.68
C PHE A 308 7.46 4.85 -3.53
N HIS A 309 6.40 5.28 -4.23
CA HIS A 309 5.61 4.45 -5.14
C HIS A 309 5.07 3.18 -4.46
N ARG A 310 4.47 3.37 -3.28
CA ARG A 310 3.95 2.28 -2.44
C ARG A 310 2.68 1.72 -3.07
N THR A 311 2.62 0.41 -3.27
CA THR A 311 1.37 -0.27 -3.63
C THR A 311 0.35 -0.08 -2.51
N ILE A 312 -0.83 0.44 -2.86
CA ILE A 312 -1.97 0.57 -1.93
C ILE A 312 -2.67 -0.80 -1.84
N PRO A 313 -2.80 -1.42 -0.66
CA PRO A 313 -3.40 -2.75 -0.52
C PRO A 313 -4.93 -2.72 -0.69
N TYR A 314 -5.57 -1.58 -0.47
CA TYR A 314 -7.02 -1.47 -0.50
C TYR A 314 -7.58 -1.35 -1.94
N PRO A 315 -8.76 -1.91 -2.23
CA PRO A 315 -9.73 -2.50 -1.30
C PRO A 315 -9.55 -4.00 -1.01
N ASP A 316 -8.38 -4.59 -1.32
CA ASP A 316 -8.14 -5.99 -0.94
C ASP A 316 -8.18 -6.06 0.60
N GLY A 317 -9.08 -6.89 1.15
CA GLY A 317 -9.38 -6.93 2.58
C GLY A 317 -10.71 -6.27 3.03
N CYS A 318 -11.35 -5.47 2.17
CA CYS A 318 -12.69 -4.92 2.40
C CYS A 318 -13.54 -4.97 1.11
N PRO A 319 -13.86 -6.17 0.60
CA PRO A 319 -14.52 -6.34 -0.70
C PRO A 319 -15.88 -5.64 -0.78
N GLU A 320 -16.58 -5.48 0.34
CA GLU A 320 -17.87 -4.80 0.42
C GLU A 320 -17.75 -3.30 0.14
N LEU A 321 -16.57 -2.70 0.30
CA LEU A 321 -16.29 -1.30 -0.05
C LEU A 321 -15.69 -1.13 -1.45
N LYS A 322 -15.49 -2.20 -2.22
CA LYS A 322 -14.81 -2.13 -3.53
C LYS A 322 -15.40 -1.06 -4.46
N SER A 323 -16.72 -0.98 -4.53
CA SER A 323 -17.39 0.03 -5.36
C SER A 323 -17.17 1.45 -4.86
N LEU A 324 -17.16 1.66 -3.54
CA LEU A 324 -16.86 2.96 -2.92
C LEU A 324 -15.43 3.41 -3.23
N PHE A 325 -14.45 2.50 -3.15
CA PHE A 325 -13.04 2.80 -3.50
C PHE A 325 -12.86 3.21 -4.97
N SER A 326 -13.69 2.68 -5.87
CA SER A 326 -13.70 3.05 -7.29
C SER A 326 -14.56 4.28 -7.62
N TYR A 327 -15.27 4.84 -6.62
CA TYR A 327 -16.22 5.91 -6.86
C TYR A 327 -15.57 7.29 -6.85
N CYS A 328 -15.87 8.08 -7.88
CA CYS A 328 -15.41 9.45 -8.02
C CYS A 328 -16.57 10.30 -8.58
N GLY A 329 -17.37 10.88 -7.68
CA GLY A 329 -18.49 11.75 -8.02
C GLY A 329 -18.64 12.91 -7.06
N SER A 330 -19.40 13.93 -7.46
CA SER A 330 -19.69 15.11 -6.63
C SER A 330 -20.85 14.91 -5.64
N VAL A 331 -21.58 13.80 -5.77
CA VAL A 331 -22.65 13.41 -4.86
C VAL A 331 -22.20 12.22 -4.00
N PRO A 332 -22.75 12.03 -2.79
CA PRO A 332 -22.44 10.86 -1.98
C PRO A 332 -22.75 9.55 -2.72
N PHE A 333 -21.88 8.57 -2.56
CA PHE A 333 -22.02 7.22 -3.10
C PHE A 333 -23.34 6.60 -2.64
N SER A 334 -24.15 6.15 -3.60
CA SER A 334 -25.50 5.60 -3.37
C SER A 334 -25.56 4.07 -3.40
N GLY A 335 -24.42 3.38 -3.50
CA GLY A 335 -24.38 1.92 -3.50
C GLY A 335 -24.58 1.35 -2.09
N HIS A 336 -24.70 0.03 -2.01
CA HIS A 336 -24.83 -0.67 -0.74
C HIS A 336 -23.55 -0.48 0.10
N LEU A 337 -23.74 -0.14 1.38
CA LEU A 337 -22.67 0.00 2.35
C LEU A 337 -22.93 -0.88 3.59
N PRO A 338 -21.90 -1.46 4.22
CA PRO A 338 -22.06 -2.45 5.31
C PRO A 338 -22.76 -1.93 6.58
N TRP A 339 -22.96 -0.61 6.68
CA TRP A 339 -23.53 0.07 7.84
C TRP A 339 -24.89 0.73 7.55
N THR A 340 -25.49 0.42 6.40
CA THR A 340 -26.77 1.01 5.92
C THR A 340 -28.00 0.13 6.19
N GLU A 341 -27.92 -0.78 7.16
CA GLU A 341 -29.04 -1.62 7.61
C GLU A 341 -29.94 -0.93 8.64
#